data_AF-A0A7Y2NCZ9-F1
#
_entry.id   AF-A0A7Y2NCZ9-F1
#
_cell.length_a   1.000
_cell.length_b   1.000
_cell.length_c   1.000
_cell.angle_alpha   90.00
_cell.angle_beta   90.00
_cell.angle_gamma   90.00
#
_symmetry.space_group_name_H-M   'P 1'
#
loop_
_entity.id
_entity.type
_entity.pdbx_description
1 polymer ?
#
loop_
_entity_poly.entity_id
_entity_poly.type
_entity_poly.pdbx_seq_one_letter_code
_entity_poly.pdbx_strand_id
1 'polypeptide(L)'
;MQEQLASISAELGVPTDLVERAARARATATGTTVEQIVAAWSGGEAAPAAAAPPAASAAAPAAAPAAAAPAAPAGPIVEIFEPTAAPPEVEVEVEPEVPEPVKRRAVPVWMMATFVAIPAVALMYALLIPNGPDCGGGGQLAIDPVTGVAQSCDGSEYGVSAVDFFAMGSDLYATQCAACHGAEGGGGAGPAFTGGAVLASFPTDQCATHVEWVALGSSAWPEATYGALDTPVGSSGGVMPGFGSRLSPEELAAVVLYERVAFGGEGIGVAEADCGLGDEAVAAGE
;
A
#
# COMPACT_ATOMS: atom_id res chain seq x y z
N MET A 1 -8.55 -23.89 21.88
CA MET A 1 -7.81 -22.67 21.46
C MET A 1 -6.34 -22.95 21.14
N GLN A 2 -5.43 -23.21 22.10
CA GLN A 2 -4.00 -23.42 21.76
C GLN A 2 -3.74 -24.60 20.81
N GLU A 3 -4.46 -25.70 20.98
CA GLU A 3 -4.37 -26.87 20.07
C GLU A 3 -4.84 -26.54 18.64
N GLN A 4 -5.87 -25.72 18.50
CA GLN A 4 -6.37 -25.26 17.19
C GLN A 4 -5.43 -24.26 16.54
N LEU A 5 -4.84 -23.34 17.32
CA LEU A 5 -3.82 -22.42 16.83
C LEU A 5 -2.58 -23.18 16.34
N ALA A 6 -2.15 -24.21 17.05
CA ALA A 6 -1.04 -25.08 16.63
C ALA A 6 -1.36 -25.87 15.37
N SER A 7 -2.59 -26.37 15.21
CA SER A 7 -3.04 -27.05 13.99
C SER A 7 -3.06 -26.10 12.78
N ILE A 8 -3.62 -24.90 12.94
CA ILE A 8 -3.67 -23.87 11.88
C ILE A 8 -2.26 -23.41 11.53
N SER A 9 -1.40 -23.21 12.53
CA SER A 9 0.02 -22.89 12.37
C SER A 9 0.76 -23.96 11.56
N ALA A 10 0.55 -25.23 11.88
CA ALA A 10 1.18 -26.35 11.18
C ALA A 10 0.69 -26.49 9.73
N GLU A 11 -0.59 -26.21 9.46
CA GLU A 11 -1.16 -26.26 8.11
C GLU A 11 -0.70 -25.09 7.24
N LEU A 12 -0.56 -23.90 7.82
CA LEU A 12 -0.15 -22.68 7.11
C LEU A 12 1.37 -22.48 7.07
N GLY A 13 2.14 -23.21 7.87
CA GLY A 13 3.59 -23.01 8.01
C GLY A 13 3.96 -21.68 8.67
N VAL A 14 3.04 -21.09 9.46
CA VAL A 14 3.20 -19.77 10.10
C VAL A 14 3.32 -19.94 11.62
N PRO A 15 4.21 -19.21 12.32
CA PRO A 15 4.32 -19.22 13.79
C PRO A 15 2.99 -18.98 14.52
N THR A 16 2.77 -19.72 15.62
CA THR A 16 1.52 -19.70 16.40
C THR A 16 1.17 -18.31 16.96
N ASP A 17 2.17 -17.49 17.28
CA ASP A 17 1.97 -16.12 17.78
C ASP A 17 1.41 -15.18 16.71
N LEU A 18 1.77 -15.38 15.45
CA LEU A 18 1.23 -14.61 14.32
C LEU A 18 -0.22 -15.01 14.05
N VAL A 19 -0.53 -16.30 14.11
CA VAL A 19 -1.91 -16.79 13.99
C VAL A 19 -2.80 -16.22 15.12
N GLU A 20 -2.27 -16.13 16.34
CA GLU A 20 -2.97 -15.54 17.47
C GLU A 20 -3.16 -14.01 17.31
N ARG A 21 -2.12 -13.28 16.87
CA ARG A 21 -2.20 -11.84 16.60
C ARG A 21 -3.21 -11.53 15.50
N ALA A 22 -3.20 -12.30 14.41
CA ALA A 22 -4.16 -12.17 13.32
C ALA A 22 -5.59 -12.46 13.78
N ALA A 23 -5.80 -13.48 14.63
CA ALA A 23 -7.10 -13.81 15.18
C ALA A 23 -7.64 -12.68 16.07
N ARG A 24 -6.79 -12.06 16.92
CA ARG A 24 -7.13 -10.90 17.75
C ARG A 24 -7.50 -9.67 16.92
N ALA A 25 -6.71 -9.36 15.89
CA ALA A 25 -7.00 -8.25 15.00
C ALA A 25 -8.37 -8.40 14.31
N ARG A 26 -8.68 -9.61 13.82
CA ARG A 26 -9.95 -9.89 13.14
C ARG A 26 -11.14 -9.92 14.11
N ALA A 27 -10.94 -10.41 15.33
CA ALA A 27 -11.93 -10.36 16.40
C ALA A 27 -12.32 -8.90 16.73
N THR A 28 -11.33 -8.01 16.88
CA THR A 28 -11.57 -6.57 17.09
C THR A 28 -12.28 -5.92 15.91
N ALA A 29 -11.89 -6.24 14.68
CA ALA A 29 -12.49 -5.65 13.47
C ALA A 29 -13.93 -6.11 13.23
N THR A 30 -14.29 -7.32 13.65
CA THR A 30 -15.62 -7.92 13.42
C THR A 30 -16.53 -7.88 14.64
N GLY A 31 -16.01 -7.46 15.81
CA GLY A 31 -16.74 -7.49 17.07
C GLY A 31 -17.03 -8.92 17.58
N THR A 32 -16.25 -9.90 17.14
CA THR A 32 -16.37 -11.31 17.56
C THR A 32 -15.27 -11.68 18.55
N THR A 33 -15.29 -12.90 19.11
CA THR A 33 -14.21 -13.36 19.99
C THR A 33 -13.11 -14.07 19.21
N VAL A 34 -11.90 -14.07 19.77
CA VAL A 34 -10.72 -14.74 19.17
C VAL A 34 -11.01 -16.22 18.96
N GLU A 35 -11.69 -16.86 19.90
CA GLU A 35 -12.07 -18.27 19.84
C GLU A 35 -13.02 -18.57 18.69
N GLN A 36 -13.94 -17.65 18.35
CA GLN A 36 -14.85 -17.80 17.23
C GLN A 36 -14.12 -17.70 15.89
N ILE A 37 -13.16 -16.79 15.78
CA ILE A 37 -12.31 -16.65 14.59
C ILE A 37 -11.42 -17.90 14.40
N VAL A 38 -10.80 -18.38 15.48
CA VAL A 38 -9.96 -19.59 15.45
C VAL A 38 -10.78 -20.85 15.15
N ALA A 39 -12.01 -20.96 15.65
CA ALA A 39 -12.92 -22.05 15.32
C ALA A 39 -13.34 -22.04 13.84
N ALA A 40 -13.63 -20.86 13.29
CA ALA A 40 -13.97 -20.70 11.86
C ALA A 40 -12.80 -21.10 10.94
N TRP A 41 -11.56 -20.81 11.35
CA TRP A 41 -10.36 -21.18 10.59
C TRP A 41 -10.00 -22.66 10.69
N SER A 42 -10.37 -23.33 11.78
CA SER A 42 -10.16 -24.78 11.97
C SER A 42 -11.29 -25.65 11.38
N GLY A 43 -12.13 -25.08 10.51
CA GLY A 43 -13.15 -25.81 9.75
C GLY A 43 -14.54 -25.91 10.41
N GLY A 44 -14.82 -25.14 11.46
CA GLY A 44 -16.14 -25.10 12.10
C GLY A 44 -16.91 -23.81 11.80
N GLU A 45 -17.98 -23.93 11.00
CA GLU A 45 -19.04 -22.93 10.66
C GLU A 45 -18.60 -21.49 10.35
N ALA A 46 -19.07 -20.94 9.23
CA ALA A 46 -18.66 -19.61 8.75
C ALA A 46 -18.89 -18.51 9.81
N ALA A 47 -17.84 -17.74 10.12
CA ALA A 47 -17.95 -16.56 10.99
C ALA A 47 -18.98 -15.57 10.41
N PRO A 48 -19.88 -15.00 11.24
CA PRO A 48 -20.87 -14.05 10.76
C PRO A 48 -20.19 -12.81 10.16
N ALA A 49 -20.72 -12.33 9.04
CA ALA A 49 -20.23 -11.12 8.38
C ALA A 49 -20.28 -9.91 9.32
N ALA A 50 -19.27 -9.04 9.22
CA ALA A 50 -19.07 -7.87 10.06
C ALA A 50 -20.35 -7.03 10.21
N ALA A 51 -20.71 -6.70 11.46
CA ALA A 51 -21.68 -5.65 11.74
C ALA A 51 -21.04 -4.30 11.39
N ALA A 52 -21.73 -3.50 10.56
CA ALA A 52 -21.28 -2.17 10.18
C ALA A 52 -21.07 -1.28 11.42
N PRO A 53 -20.03 -0.42 11.45
CA PRO A 53 -19.80 0.49 12.57
C PRO A 53 -20.93 1.51 12.74
N PRO A 54 -21.21 1.99 13.97
CA PRO A 54 -22.23 3.00 14.20
C PRO A 54 -21.83 4.32 13.54
N ALA A 55 -22.64 4.74 12.56
CA ALA A 55 -22.45 6.01 11.87
C ALA A 55 -22.60 7.18 12.86
N ALA A 56 -21.57 8.05 12.90
CA ALA A 56 -21.66 9.34 13.53
C ALA A 56 -22.76 10.18 12.85
N SER A 57 -23.61 10.78 13.69
CA SER A 57 -24.77 11.59 13.31
C SER A 57 -24.40 12.78 12.42
N ALA A 58 -24.82 12.73 11.15
CA ALA A 58 -25.02 13.91 10.31
C ALA A 58 -26.48 13.92 9.81
N ALA A 59 -27.11 15.09 9.91
CA ALA A 59 -28.54 15.30 9.76
C ALA A 59 -29.11 14.91 8.38
N ALA A 60 -30.35 14.43 8.40
CA ALA A 60 -31.13 13.95 7.26
C ALA A 60 -31.56 15.05 6.28
N PRO A 61 -31.79 14.69 5.01
CA PRO A 61 -32.97 15.14 4.28
C PRO A 61 -33.94 13.99 4.00
N ALA A 62 -35.21 14.38 3.84
CA ALA A 62 -36.40 13.55 3.88
C ALA A 62 -36.52 12.46 2.79
N ALA A 63 -37.33 11.46 3.11
CA ALA A 63 -37.61 10.23 2.38
C ALA A 63 -38.27 10.42 1.00
N ALA A 64 -37.90 9.52 0.07
CA ALA A 64 -38.69 9.14 -1.10
C ALA A 64 -38.77 7.58 -1.16
N PRO A 65 -39.90 7.00 -1.61
CA PRO A 65 -40.25 5.61 -1.33
C PRO A 65 -39.60 4.58 -2.26
N ALA A 66 -39.53 3.35 -1.76
CA ALA A 66 -38.95 2.16 -2.37
C ALA A 66 -39.55 1.79 -3.73
N ALA A 67 -38.68 1.50 -4.70
CA ALA A 67 -39.01 0.78 -5.92
C ALA A 67 -38.30 -0.58 -5.91
N ALA A 68 -39.12 -1.63 -6.01
CA ALA A 68 -38.74 -3.03 -5.96
C ALA A 68 -37.86 -3.46 -7.15
N ALA A 69 -36.98 -4.42 -6.89
CA ALA A 69 -36.14 -5.09 -7.88
C ALA A 69 -36.99 -5.82 -8.95
N PRO A 70 -36.66 -5.71 -10.25
CA PRO A 70 -37.31 -6.51 -11.28
C PRO A 70 -36.79 -7.95 -11.27
N ALA A 71 -37.73 -8.90 -11.25
CA ALA A 71 -37.52 -10.33 -11.42
C ALA A 71 -37.13 -10.68 -12.87
N ALA A 72 -36.36 -11.76 -13.00
CA ALA A 72 -35.89 -12.33 -14.26
C ALA A 72 -37.05 -12.68 -15.22
N PRO A 73 -36.91 -12.48 -16.55
CA PRO A 73 -37.94 -12.87 -17.50
C PRO A 73 -37.95 -14.40 -17.70
N ALA A 74 -39.13 -14.97 -17.48
CA ALA A 74 -39.49 -16.33 -17.88
C ALA A 74 -39.51 -16.45 -19.41
N GLY A 75 -39.14 -17.63 -19.91
CA GLY A 75 -39.00 -17.94 -21.34
C GLY A 75 -40.30 -17.84 -22.15
N PRO A 76 -40.21 -17.88 -23.49
CA PRO A 76 -41.35 -17.67 -24.36
C PRO A 76 -42.29 -18.88 -24.33
N ILE A 77 -43.55 -18.59 -24.03
CA ILE A 77 -44.72 -19.43 -24.24
C ILE A 77 -44.95 -19.58 -25.75
N VAL A 78 -44.90 -20.83 -26.24
CA VAL A 78 -45.23 -21.18 -27.61
C VAL A 78 -46.74 -21.38 -27.69
N GLU A 79 -47.47 -20.40 -28.22
CA GLU A 79 -48.85 -20.61 -28.67
C GLU A 79 -48.84 -21.28 -30.04
N ILE A 80 -49.32 -22.52 -30.07
CA ILE A 80 -49.58 -23.31 -31.27
C ILE A 80 -50.90 -22.81 -31.85
N PHE A 81 -50.86 -22.14 -33.00
CA PHE A 81 -52.05 -21.89 -33.81
C PHE A 81 -52.18 -22.98 -34.89
N GLU A 82 -53.29 -23.72 -34.85
CA GLU A 82 -53.71 -24.66 -35.89
C GLU A 82 -54.03 -23.90 -37.20
N PRO A 83 -53.70 -24.45 -38.39
CA PRO A 83 -53.74 -23.72 -39.64
C PRO A 83 -55.15 -23.71 -40.22
N THR A 84 -55.77 -22.54 -40.36
CA THR A 84 -56.98 -22.38 -41.17
C THR A 84 -56.64 -21.86 -42.57
N ALA A 85 -57.09 -22.64 -43.55
CA ALA A 85 -57.36 -22.34 -44.96
C ALA A 85 -56.43 -21.36 -45.71
N ALA A 86 -55.70 -21.92 -46.68
CA ALA A 86 -54.94 -21.19 -47.69
C ALA A 86 -55.83 -20.24 -48.53
N PRO A 87 -55.41 -18.98 -48.76
CA PRO A 87 -55.84 -18.19 -49.90
C PRO A 87 -54.96 -18.47 -51.14
N PRO A 88 -55.46 -18.17 -52.35
CA PRO A 88 -54.93 -18.69 -53.61
C PRO A 88 -53.56 -18.12 -54.00
N GLU A 89 -52.82 -18.93 -54.77
CA GLU A 89 -51.55 -18.61 -55.40
C GLU A 89 -51.60 -17.25 -56.11
N VAL A 90 -50.88 -16.29 -55.56
CA VAL A 90 -50.43 -15.10 -56.29
C VAL A 90 -49.00 -15.40 -56.68
N GLU A 91 -48.76 -15.58 -57.98
CA GLU A 91 -47.42 -15.56 -58.55
C GLU A 91 -46.79 -14.20 -58.23
N VAL A 92 -45.94 -14.16 -57.21
CA VAL A 92 -45.10 -13.01 -56.93
C VAL A 92 -43.79 -13.24 -57.67
N GLU A 93 -43.62 -12.48 -58.74
CA GLU A 93 -42.35 -12.35 -59.44
C GLU A 93 -41.31 -11.83 -58.45
N VAL A 94 -40.40 -12.71 -58.01
CA VAL A 94 -39.34 -12.35 -57.05
C VAL A 94 -38.27 -11.57 -57.79
N GLU A 95 -38.41 -10.24 -57.82
CA GLU A 95 -37.28 -9.34 -58.05
C GLU A 95 -36.26 -9.56 -56.93
N PRO A 96 -34.95 -9.72 -57.24
CA PRO A 96 -33.94 -9.93 -56.22
C PRO A 96 -33.75 -8.63 -55.44
N GLU A 97 -34.39 -8.56 -54.27
CA GLU A 97 -34.21 -7.45 -53.34
C GLU A 97 -32.78 -7.49 -52.80
N VAL A 98 -31.94 -6.60 -53.35
CA VAL A 98 -30.57 -6.37 -52.88
C VAL A 98 -30.66 -5.92 -51.42
N PRO A 99 -30.08 -6.66 -50.45
CA PRO A 99 -30.19 -6.27 -49.05
C PRO A 99 -29.58 -4.89 -48.85
N GLU A 100 -30.38 -3.95 -48.34
CA GLU A 100 -29.95 -2.59 -48.10
C GLU A 100 -28.70 -2.56 -47.19
N PRO A 101 -27.76 -1.64 -47.43
CA PRO A 101 -26.54 -1.58 -46.65
C PRO A 101 -26.86 -1.31 -45.17
N VAL A 102 -26.51 -2.26 -44.30
CA VAL A 102 -26.63 -2.10 -42.84
C VAL A 102 -25.85 -0.86 -42.41
N LYS A 103 -26.57 0.16 -41.94
CA LYS A 103 -26.00 1.41 -41.44
C LYS A 103 -25.13 1.12 -40.21
N ARG A 104 -23.81 1.08 -40.40
CA ARG A 104 -22.85 0.95 -39.29
C ARG A 104 -23.05 2.16 -38.37
N ARG A 105 -23.39 1.93 -37.10
CA ARG A 105 -23.48 3.00 -36.09
C ARG A 105 -22.07 3.56 -35.89
N ALA A 106 -21.94 4.88 -36.07
CA ALA A 106 -20.68 5.57 -35.82
C ALA A 106 -20.28 5.44 -34.36
N VAL A 107 -18.99 5.25 -34.10
CA VAL A 107 -18.42 5.20 -32.75
C VAL A 107 -18.70 6.55 -32.06
N PRO A 108 -19.26 6.55 -30.83
CA PRO A 108 -19.56 7.79 -30.15
C PRO A 108 -18.26 8.52 -29.77
N VAL A 109 -18.28 9.85 -29.87
CA VAL A 109 -17.10 10.70 -29.71
C VAL A 109 -16.46 10.55 -28.32
N TRP A 110 -17.25 10.28 -27.27
CA TRP A 110 -16.72 10.04 -25.92
C TRP A 110 -15.83 8.79 -25.87
N MET A 111 -16.14 7.75 -26.66
CA MET A 111 -15.32 6.54 -26.72
C MET A 111 -13.99 6.83 -27.40
N MET A 112 -13.98 7.60 -28.49
CA MET A 112 -12.74 8.07 -29.12
C MET A 112 -11.92 8.95 -28.16
N ALA A 113 -12.57 9.82 -27.38
CA ALA A 113 -11.90 10.65 -26.38
C ALA A 113 -11.24 9.78 -25.29
N THR A 114 -11.89 8.71 -24.83
CA THR A 114 -11.30 7.77 -23.86
C THR A 114 -10.08 7.05 -24.43
N PHE A 115 -10.14 6.60 -25.69
CA PHE A 115 -8.99 5.95 -26.36
C PHE A 115 -7.79 6.89 -26.58
N VAL A 116 -7.98 8.20 -26.54
CA VAL A 116 -6.90 9.19 -26.58
C VAL A 116 -6.46 9.58 -25.17
N ALA A 117 -7.40 9.81 -24.25
CA ALA A 117 -7.12 10.30 -22.91
C ALA A 117 -6.41 9.26 -22.04
N ILE A 118 -6.80 7.98 -22.07
CA ILE A 118 -6.16 6.93 -21.25
C ILE A 118 -4.68 6.78 -21.57
N PRO A 119 -4.25 6.55 -22.83
CA PRO A 119 -2.82 6.43 -23.13
C PRO A 119 -2.06 7.75 -22.92
N ALA A 120 -2.70 8.91 -23.13
CA ALA A 120 -2.07 10.20 -22.83
C ALA A 120 -1.82 10.39 -21.33
N VAL A 121 -2.79 10.02 -20.48
CA VAL A 121 -2.65 10.06 -19.02
C VAL A 121 -1.62 9.03 -18.55
N ALA A 122 -1.60 7.82 -19.11
CA ALA A 122 -0.60 6.80 -18.78
C ALA A 122 0.82 7.24 -19.17
N LEU A 123 0.99 7.83 -20.37
CA LEU A 123 2.27 8.37 -20.82
C LEU A 123 2.70 9.55 -19.95
N MET A 124 1.78 10.47 -19.63
CA MET A 124 2.02 11.58 -18.72
C MET A 124 2.45 11.06 -17.34
N TYR A 125 1.75 10.08 -16.78
CA TYR A 125 2.09 9.45 -15.51
C TYR A 125 3.50 8.84 -15.54
N ALA A 126 3.83 8.07 -16.59
CA ALA A 126 5.16 7.48 -16.75
C ALA A 126 6.28 8.52 -16.92
N LEU A 127 5.98 9.68 -17.53
CA LEU A 127 6.95 10.77 -17.69
C LEU A 127 7.13 11.62 -16.42
N LEU A 128 6.07 11.77 -15.62
CA LEU A 128 6.08 12.59 -14.40
C LEU A 128 6.54 11.80 -13.16
N ILE A 129 6.35 10.47 -13.15
CA ILE A 129 6.69 9.58 -12.04
C ILE A 129 7.51 8.40 -12.59
N PRO A 130 8.80 8.61 -12.91
CA PRO A 130 9.63 7.61 -13.59
C PRO A 130 9.89 6.35 -12.76
N ASN A 131 9.69 6.41 -11.44
CA ASN A 131 9.99 5.31 -10.51
C ASN A 131 8.74 4.65 -9.88
N GLY A 132 7.54 4.89 -10.41
CA GLY A 132 6.30 4.34 -9.83
C GLY A 132 5.97 4.92 -8.44
N PRO A 133 4.91 4.45 -7.77
CA PRO A 133 4.64 4.81 -6.38
C PRO A 133 5.82 4.37 -5.50
N ASP A 134 6.34 5.27 -4.67
CA ASP A 134 7.41 4.95 -3.73
C ASP A 134 6.97 3.78 -2.83
N CYS A 135 7.82 2.77 -2.73
CA CYS A 135 7.61 1.63 -1.85
C CYS A 135 7.35 2.12 -0.42
N GLY A 136 6.29 1.63 0.23
CA GLY A 136 5.84 2.09 1.55
C GLY A 136 4.77 3.21 1.53
N GLY A 137 4.55 3.88 0.40
CA GLY A 137 3.45 4.83 0.23
C GLY A 137 2.08 4.15 0.30
N GLY A 138 1.42 4.18 1.46
CA GLY A 138 0.09 3.59 1.65
C GLY A 138 0.06 2.06 1.70
N GLY A 139 1.17 1.42 2.12
CA GLY A 139 1.25 -0.03 2.31
C GLY A 139 1.33 -0.84 1.02
N GLN A 140 1.78 -0.23 -0.07
CA GLN A 140 2.00 -0.91 -1.35
C GLN A 140 3.40 -1.52 -1.39
N LEU A 141 3.46 -2.81 -1.71
CA LEU A 141 4.68 -3.59 -1.92
C LEU A 141 5.28 -3.27 -3.29
N ALA A 142 6.61 -3.38 -3.40
CA ALA A 142 7.25 -3.36 -4.70
C ALA A 142 6.85 -4.62 -5.48
N ILE A 143 6.62 -4.51 -6.80
CA ILE A 143 6.39 -5.66 -7.67
C ILE A 143 7.51 -5.68 -8.69
N ASP A 144 8.27 -6.77 -8.73
CA ASP A 144 9.31 -6.97 -9.74
C ASP A 144 8.64 -7.08 -11.13
N PRO A 145 9.00 -6.20 -12.08
CA PRO A 145 8.36 -6.17 -13.40
C PRO A 145 8.70 -7.38 -14.28
N VAL A 146 9.77 -8.12 -13.96
CA VAL A 146 10.22 -9.31 -14.68
C VAL A 146 9.57 -10.57 -14.11
N THR A 147 9.51 -10.69 -12.78
CA THR A 147 9.03 -11.90 -12.11
C THR A 147 7.56 -11.82 -11.69
N GLY A 148 7.01 -10.62 -11.53
CA GLY A 148 5.64 -10.39 -11.05
C GLY A 148 5.42 -10.74 -9.58
N VAL A 149 6.49 -11.03 -8.84
CA VAL A 149 6.44 -11.36 -7.41
C VAL A 149 6.46 -10.06 -6.60
N ALA A 150 5.67 -10.03 -5.52
CA ALA A 150 5.74 -8.94 -4.55
C ALA A 150 7.07 -9.04 -3.78
N GLN A 151 7.79 -7.93 -3.69
CA GLN A 151 9.03 -7.78 -2.96
C GLN A 151 8.82 -6.75 -1.85
N SER A 152 9.58 -6.93 -0.77
CA SER A 152 9.74 -5.91 0.27
C SER A 152 10.43 -4.68 -0.32
N CYS A 153 10.39 -3.55 0.40
CA CYS A 153 10.89 -2.27 -0.12
C CYS A 153 12.41 -2.27 -0.34
N ASP A 154 13.11 -3.19 0.32
CA ASP A 154 14.53 -3.53 0.19
C ASP A 154 14.86 -4.46 -1.00
N GLY A 155 13.86 -4.93 -1.75
CA GLY A 155 14.03 -5.89 -2.84
C GLY A 155 14.14 -7.35 -2.38
N SER A 156 13.99 -7.63 -1.09
CA SER A 156 13.91 -8.99 -0.56
C SER A 156 12.58 -9.66 -0.90
N GLU A 157 12.54 -11.00 -0.85
CA GLU A 157 11.31 -11.75 -1.12
C GLU A 157 10.27 -11.46 -0.04
N TYR A 158 9.07 -11.03 -0.45
CA TYR A 158 8.00 -10.77 0.49
C TYR A 158 7.60 -12.03 1.26
N GLY A 159 7.71 -12.00 2.60
CA GLY A 159 7.31 -13.12 3.47
C GLY A 159 8.46 -13.94 4.06
N VAL A 160 9.72 -13.61 3.77
CA VAL A 160 10.85 -14.10 4.56
C VAL A 160 10.92 -13.34 5.89
N SER A 161 11.39 -13.98 6.96
CA SER A 161 11.48 -13.40 8.32
C SER A 161 12.52 -12.27 8.46
N ALA A 162 12.94 -11.64 7.35
CA ALA A 162 13.77 -10.45 7.39
C ALA A 162 12.90 -9.26 7.80
N VAL A 163 13.38 -8.49 8.76
CA VAL A 163 12.75 -7.25 9.18
C VAL A 163 12.89 -6.25 8.03
N ASP A 164 11.78 -5.73 7.49
CA ASP A 164 11.82 -4.64 6.51
C ASP A 164 12.16 -3.33 7.24
N PHE A 165 13.46 -3.05 7.35
CA PHE A 165 13.99 -1.88 8.04
C PHE A 165 13.60 -0.58 7.35
N PHE A 166 13.45 -0.59 6.03
CA PHE A 166 13.03 0.59 5.29
C PHE A 166 11.58 0.94 5.61
N ALA A 167 10.68 -0.05 5.64
CA ALA A 167 9.29 0.15 6.04
C ALA A 167 9.20 0.62 7.50
N MET A 168 9.95 0.00 8.43
CA MET A 168 10.02 0.43 9.83
C MET A 168 10.50 1.90 9.94
N GLY A 169 11.56 2.25 9.21
CA GLY A 169 12.10 3.59 9.17
C GLY A 169 11.10 4.62 8.65
N SER A 170 10.32 4.26 7.63
CA SER A 170 9.29 5.13 7.05
C SER A 170 8.17 5.46 8.05
N ASP A 171 7.70 4.47 8.82
CA ASP A 171 6.67 4.65 9.84
C ASP A 171 7.19 5.52 11.00
N LEU A 172 8.43 5.28 11.42
CA LEU A 172 9.10 6.09 12.44
C LEU A 172 9.28 7.53 11.97
N TYR A 173 9.72 7.73 10.73
CA TYR A 173 9.87 9.06 10.15
C TYR A 173 8.55 9.83 10.16
N ALA A 174 7.47 9.20 9.69
CA ALA A 174 6.15 9.81 9.61
C ALA A 174 5.61 10.23 10.99
N THR A 175 5.90 9.44 12.02
CA THR A 175 5.40 9.68 13.38
C THR A 175 6.26 10.61 14.22
N GLN A 176 7.59 10.62 14.00
CA GLN A 176 8.55 11.26 14.90
C GLN A 176 9.31 12.43 14.27
N CYS A 177 9.58 12.39 12.96
CA CYS A 177 10.52 13.31 12.28
C CYS A 177 9.82 14.30 11.35
N ALA A 178 8.77 13.85 10.65
CA ALA A 178 8.08 14.60 9.60
C ALA A 178 7.50 15.95 10.06
N ALA A 179 7.15 16.09 11.35
CA ALA A 179 6.60 17.32 11.90
C ALA A 179 7.57 18.52 11.79
N CYS A 180 8.88 18.27 11.80
CA CYS A 180 9.90 19.31 11.69
C CYS A 180 10.62 19.30 10.35
N HIS A 181 10.89 18.12 9.80
CA HIS A 181 11.64 17.93 8.55
C HIS A 181 10.75 17.84 7.30
N GLY A 182 9.43 17.90 7.48
CA GLY A 182 8.44 17.79 6.40
C GLY A 182 8.15 16.34 6.03
N ALA A 183 6.91 16.06 5.59
CA ALA A 183 6.50 14.71 5.19
C ALA A 183 7.37 14.14 4.06
N GLU A 184 7.82 15.00 3.15
CA GLU A 184 8.64 14.65 1.97
C GLU A 184 10.12 15.04 2.18
N GLY A 185 10.55 15.29 3.43
CA GLY A 185 11.93 15.70 3.73
C GLY A 185 12.28 17.12 3.27
N GLY A 186 11.28 17.94 2.90
CA GLY A 186 11.47 19.31 2.40
C GLY A 186 11.94 20.34 3.44
N GLY A 187 12.06 19.95 4.70
CA GLY A 187 12.42 20.81 5.82
C GLY A 187 11.25 21.64 6.36
N GLY A 188 11.57 22.64 7.18
CA GLY A 188 10.61 23.55 7.78
C GLY A 188 11.18 24.14 9.06
N ALA A 189 10.80 23.55 10.20
CA ALA A 189 11.42 23.86 11.49
C ALA A 189 12.80 23.18 11.63
N GLY A 190 12.98 22.03 10.98
CA GLY A 190 14.26 21.35 10.79
C GLY A 190 14.84 21.60 9.40
N PRO A 191 16.13 21.29 9.19
CA PRO A 191 16.76 21.33 7.87
C PRO A 191 16.07 20.37 6.89
N ALA A 192 16.14 20.69 5.60
CA ALA A 192 15.70 19.80 4.54
C ALA A 192 16.68 18.64 4.34
N PHE A 193 16.14 17.49 3.96
CA PHE A 193 16.88 16.26 3.64
C PHE A 193 17.07 16.05 2.14
N THR A 194 16.23 16.68 1.34
CA THR A 194 16.23 16.56 -0.12
C THR A 194 17.46 17.23 -0.78
N GLY A 195 17.68 16.92 -2.06
CA GLY A 195 18.77 17.51 -2.85
C GLY A 195 20.16 17.01 -2.46
N GLY A 196 20.25 15.83 -1.82
CA GLY A 196 21.51 15.25 -1.34
C GLY A 196 22.02 15.87 -0.04
N ALA A 197 21.19 16.67 0.67
CA ALA A 197 21.59 17.32 1.91
C ALA A 197 21.98 16.31 3.00
N VAL A 198 21.25 15.19 3.12
CA VAL A 198 21.57 14.13 4.09
C VAL A 198 22.98 13.59 3.86
N LEU A 199 23.30 13.19 2.63
CA LEU A 199 24.61 12.61 2.30
C LEU A 199 25.74 13.66 2.25
N ALA A 200 25.41 14.94 2.09
CA ALA A 200 26.40 16.00 2.24
C ALA A 200 26.81 16.19 3.72
N SER A 201 25.84 16.15 4.65
CA SER A 201 26.09 16.24 6.09
C SER A 201 26.65 14.95 6.69
N PHE A 202 26.13 13.80 6.26
CA PHE A 202 26.54 12.48 6.71
C PHE A 202 26.80 11.60 5.48
N PRO A 203 28.01 11.66 4.90
CA PRO A 203 28.39 10.84 3.75
C PRO A 203 28.14 9.34 3.93
N THR A 204 28.23 8.60 2.84
CA THR A 204 28.37 7.14 2.89
C THR A 204 29.52 6.75 3.83
N ASP A 205 29.33 5.66 4.57
CA ASP A 205 30.19 5.18 5.65
C ASP A 205 30.12 6.01 6.95
N GLN A 206 29.11 6.89 7.07
CA GLN A 206 28.85 7.69 8.28
C GLN A 206 27.43 7.51 8.81
N CYS A 207 26.76 6.39 8.49
CA CYS A 207 25.44 6.15 9.06
C CYS A 207 25.48 6.09 10.60
N ALA A 208 26.51 5.47 11.19
CA ALA A 208 26.66 5.40 12.64
C ALA A 208 26.69 6.78 13.32
N THR A 209 27.39 7.75 12.75
CA THR A 209 27.43 9.14 13.26
C THR A 209 26.09 9.85 13.04
N HIS A 210 25.39 9.55 11.94
CA HIS A 210 24.04 10.07 11.72
C HIS A 210 23.05 9.51 12.77
N VAL A 211 23.11 8.22 13.06
CA VAL A 211 22.34 7.57 14.14
C VAL A 211 22.64 8.20 15.49
N GLU A 212 23.91 8.46 15.81
CA GLU A 212 24.30 9.14 17.05
C GLU A 212 23.72 10.56 17.14
N TRP A 213 23.74 11.30 16.03
CA TRP A 213 23.14 12.64 15.95
C TRP A 213 21.64 12.60 16.26
N VAL A 214 20.90 11.65 15.69
CA VAL A 214 19.47 11.47 15.96
C VAL A 214 19.23 11.01 17.41
N ALA A 215 20.08 10.13 17.94
CA ALA A 215 19.97 9.63 19.30
C ALA A 215 20.13 10.75 20.35
N LEU A 216 21.15 11.60 20.18
CA LEU A 216 21.48 12.66 21.14
C LEU A 216 20.66 13.94 20.91
N GLY A 217 20.40 14.28 19.64
CA GLY A 217 19.84 15.56 19.25
C GLY A 217 20.80 16.73 19.53
N SER A 218 20.38 17.94 19.17
CA SER A 218 21.25 19.11 19.19
C SER A 218 21.63 19.58 20.60
N SER A 219 20.82 19.27 21.63
CA SER A 219 21.08 19.73 23.01
C SER A 219 22.08 18.87 23.77
N ALA A 220 22.21 17.60 23.41
CA ALA A 220 23.13 16.66 24.06
C ALA A 220 24.34 16.32 23.20
N TRP A 221 24.43 16.90 21.99
CA TRP A 221 25.61 16.75 21.13
C TRP A 221 26.85 17.33 21.83
N PRO A 222 27.96 16.57 21.90
CA PRO A 222 29.12 16.96 22.71
C PRO A 222 29.98 18.06 22.06
N GLU A 223 29.96 18.16 20.73
CA GLU A 223 30.82 19.05 19.96
C GLU A 223 30.12 20.34 19.54
N ALA A 224 30.90 21.34 19.11
CA ALA A 224 30.34 22.61 18.61
C ALA A 224 29.71 22.48 17.21
N THR A 225 30.15 21.50 16.43
CA THR A 225 29.72 21.22 15.07
C THR A 225 29.34 19.75 14.90
N TYR A 226 28.60 19.44 13.84
CA TYR A 226 28.24 18.07 13.47
C TYR A 226 28.34 17.85 11.95
N GLY A 227 28.47 16.58 11.57
CA GLY A 227 28.55 16.14 10.17
C GLY A 227 29.82 16.59 9.45
N ALA A 228 29.97 16.13 8.20
CA ALA A 228 31.12 16.40 7.34
C ALA A 228 31.25 17.87 6.91
N LEU A 229 30.18 18.66 7.05
CA LEU A 229 30.16 20.09 6.71
C LEU A 229 30.52 21.00 7.89
N ASP A 230 30.89 20.44 9.05
CA ASP A 230 31.14 21.20 10.28
C ASP A 230 29.97 22.15 10.61
N THR A 231 28.74 21.65 10.47
CA THR A 231 27.55 22.48 10.65
C THR A 231 27.45 22.88 12.12
N PRO A 232 27.35 24.18 12.47
CA PRO A 232 27.21 24.58 13.87
C PRO A 232 25.92 24.03 14.47
N VAL A 233 26.02 23.46 15.67
CA VAL A 233 24.85 22.95 16.40
C VAL A 233 23.88 24.10 16.69
N GLY A 234 22.59 23.90 16.37
CA GLY A 234 21.54 24.91 16.54
C GLY A 234 21.44 25.96 15.41
N SER A 235 22.25 25.85 14.37
CA SER A 235 22.23 26.76 13.21
C SER A 235 20.92 26.75 12.40
N SER A 236 20.14 25.67 12.49
CA SER A 236 18.83 25.52 11.83
C SER A 236 17.72 26.35 12.48
N GLY A 237 17.98 27.03 13.61
CA GLY A 237 17.00 27.88 14.32
C GLY A 237 16.05 27.12 15.25
N GLY A 238 16.04 25.78 15.20
CA GLY A 238 15.31 24.90 16.11
C GLY A 238 16.24 23.97 16.88
N VAL A 239 15.80 23.52 18.06
CA VAL A 239 16.49 22.46 18.82
C VAL A 239 15.93 21.12 18.38
N MET A 240 16.78 20.26 17.81
CA MET A 240 16.43 18.88 17.52
C MET A 240 16.48 18.08 18.84
N PRO A 241 15.36 17.49 19.30
CA PRO A 241 15.37 16.68 20.51
C PRO A 241 16.14 15.38 20.27
N GLY A 242 16.73 14.81 21.31
CA GLY A 242 17.28 13.46 21.26
C GLY A 242 16.18 12.39 21.22
N PHE A 243 16.41 11.32 20.49
CA PHE A 243 15.49 10.19 20.35
C PHE A 243 15.99 8.90 21.02
N GLY A 244 17.22 8.87 21.57
CA GLY A 244 17.82 7.67 22.16
C GLY A 244 17.12 7.09 23.41
N SER A 245 16.22 7.85 24.04
CA SER A 245 15.36 7.34 25.13
C SER A 245 13.97 6.89 24.67
N ARG A 246 13.61 7.17 23.41
CA ARG A 246 12.29 6.91 22.82
C ARG A 246 12.32 5.79 21.78
N LEU A 247 13.45 5.64 21.10
CA LEU A 247 13.67 4.66 20.05
C LEU A 247 14.83 3.73 20.45
N SER A 248 14.71 2.45 20.13
CA SER A 248 15.79 1.48 20.23
C SER A 248 16.90 1.77 19.22
N PRO A 249 18.11 1.22 19.41
CA PRO A 249 19.21 1.38 18.44
C PRO A 249 18.84 0.92 17.03
N GLU A 250 18.07 -0.17 16.93
CA GLU A 250 17.58 -0.72 15.65
C GLU A 250 16.56 0.21 14.99
N GLU A 251 15.60 0.76 15.74
CA GLU A 251 14.64 1.75 15.24
C GLU A 251 15.34 3.05 14.80
N LEU A 252 16.38 3.48 15.52
CA LEU A 252 17.18 4.65 15.14
C LEU A 252 17.96 4.39 13.84
N ALA A 253 18.56 3.22 13.70
CA ALA A 253 19.22 2.83 12.45
C ALA A 253 18.22 2.75 11.30
N ALA A 254 17.02 2.20 11.53
CA ALA A 254 15.97 2.07 10.52
C ALA A 254 15.46 3.43 10.02
N VAL A 255 15.20 4.38 10.92
CA VAL A 255 14.75 5.74 10.49
C VAL A 255 15.87 6.47 9.74
N VAL A 256 17.13 6.32 10.16
CA VAL A 256 18.27 6.91 9.44
C VAL A 256 18.46 6.26 8.07
N LEU A 257 18.33 4.93 7.97
CA LEU A 257 18.31 4.21 6.70
C LEU A 257 17.26 4.81 5.76
N TYR A 258 16.03 4.96 6.24
CA TYR A 258 14.95 5.56 5.45
C TYR A 258 15.29 6.98 4.98
N GLU A 259 15.83 7.84 5.85
CA GLU A 259 16.21 9.20 5.48
C GLU A 259 17.30 9.24 4.39
N ARG A 260 18.31 8.36 4.50
CA ARG A 260 19.42 8.26 3.55
C ARG A 260 18.98 7.74 2.19
N VAL A 261 18.06 6.78 2.17
CA VAL A 261 17.56 6.17 0.93
C VAL A 261 16.48 7.06 0.30
N ALA A 262 15.42 7.39 1.04
CA ALA A 262 14.26 8.10 0.51
C ALA A 262 14.56 9.56 0.13
N PHE A 263 15.43 10.24 0.89
CA PHE A 263 15.74 11.65 0.66
C PHE A 263 17.19 11.90 0.22
N GLY A 264 18.13 11.09 0.70
CA GLY A 264 19.54 11.18 0.35
C GLY A 264 19.89 10.57 -1.01
N GLY A 265 19.07 9.64 -1.53
CA GLY A 265 19.31 8.94 -2.80
C GLY A 265 20.39 7.85 -2.71
N GLU A 266 20.72 7.38 -1.50
CA GLU A 266 21.61 6.24 -1.32
C GLU A 266 20.90 4.93 -1.72
N GLY A 267 21.64 3.97 -2.27
CA GLY A 267 21.08 2.66 -2.57
C GLY A 267 20.78 1.88 -1.28
N ILE A 268 19.61 1.23 -1.21
CA ILE A 268 19.12 0.59 0.02
C ILE A 268 20.11 -0.40 0.63
N GLY A 269 20.68 -1.33 -0.15
CA GLY A 269 21.66 -2.29 0.38
C GLY A 269 22.99 -1.66 0.82
N VAL A 270 23.36 -0.49 0.30
CA VAL A 270 24.54 0.27 0.76
C VAL A 270 24.23 0.91 2.11
N ALA A 271 23.07 1.56 2.21
CA ALA A 271 22.64 2.22 3.43
C ALA A 271 22.37 1.21 4.56
N GLU A 272 21.81 0.04 4.26
CA GLU A 272 21.62 -1.04 5.24
C GLU A 272 22.95 -1.50 5.81
N ALA A 273 23.92 -1.81 4.96
CA ALA A 273 25.27 -2.20 5.39
C ALA A 273 25.96 -1.12 6.23
N ASP A 274 25.92 0.15 5.79
CA ASP A 274 26.49 1.29 6.52
C ASP A 274 25.81 1.48 7.89
N CYS A 275 24.50 1.30 7.96
CA CYS A 275 23.71 1.40 9.19
C CYS A 275 23.79 0.15 10.08
N GLY A 276 24.54 -0.89 9.67
CA GLY A 276 24.65 -2.15 10.42
C GLY A 276 23.34 -2.94 10.48
N LEU A 277 22.49 -2.78 9.46
CA LEU A 277 21.21 -3.48 9.29
C LEU A 277 21.38 -4.53 8.18
N GLY A 278 20.90 -5.76 8.40
CA GLY A 278 21.07 -6.90 7.49
C GLY A 278 21.72 -8.12 8.15
N ASP A 279 21.98 -9.17 7.37
CA ASP A 279 22.29 -10.56 7.80
C ASP A 279 23.44 -10.75 8.81
N GLU A 280 24.23 -9.72 9.11
CA GLU A 280 25.28 -9.77 10.14
C GLU A 280 24.79 -9.41 11.55
N ALA A 281 23.67 -8.68 11.69
CA ALA A 281 23.12 -8.29 12.99
C ALA A 281 22.39 -9.45 13.71
N VAL A 282 21.91 -10.45 12.96
CA VAL A 282 21.26 -11.65 13.52
C VAL A 282 22.29 -12.59 14.18
N ALA A 283 23.58 -12.50 13.80
CA ALA A 283 24.64 -13.37 14.34
C ALA A 283 25.18 -12.90 15.71
N ALA A 284 24.81 -11.72 16.20
CA ALA A 284 25.30 -11.18 17.47
C ALA A 284 24.32 -11.36 18.65
N GLY A 285 23.23 -12.10 18.45
CA GLY A 285 22.13 -12.25 19.42
C GLY A 285 21.93 -13.65 20.00
N GLU A 286 22.88 -14.58 19.86
CA GLU A 286 22.85 -15.91 20.52
C GLU A 286 23.58 -15.94 21.87
#